data_AF-A0A7X8I0Y4-F1
#
_entry.id   AF-A0A7X8I0Y4-F1
#
_cell.length_a   1.000
_cell.length_b   1.000
_cell.length_c   1.000
_cell.angle_alpha   90.00
_cell.angle_beta   90.00
_cell.angle_gamma   90.00
#
_symmetry.space_group_name_H-M   'P 1'
#
loop_
_entity.id
_entity.type
_entity.pdbx_description
1 polymer ?
#
loop_
_entity_poly.entity_id
_entity_poly.type
_entity_poly.pdbx_seq_one_letter_code
_entity_poly.pdbx_strand_id
1 'polypeptide(L)'
;MAENNVKNMIGKVFNDIADAMETGQFGAKVRVGITTLGSEHGVENLIKGAEIAQERDPSVEVVLIGPKSESKLTQVIAETEEEGYKKMEEMLDNGEIGACVTMHYNFPIGVSTVGRVVTPGKGGEMIIATTTGTSSPHRVEAMVKNGINGIITAKAMGIENPTVGILNVDGARQVERAFNELNAKGYEINLTESVRADGGSVMRGNDLLVGTPDVMVTDTLTGNILMKVFSSFTTGGSYEAQGFGYGPGIGEGYDRTVLILSRASGVPVVANAISYGASLVKGNVQEIAKAEFEKANKAGLKDILKGLTKDTKKSEEDDEEVEAPPKETVTGTISGIDIMDLEDAVRALWKEGIYAESGMGCTGPIVMVNEEKVDASVKILSKAGYVAGEGDPC
;
A
#
# COMPACT_ATOMS: atom_id res chain seq x y z
N MET A 1 1.54 -43.18 -1.28
CA MET A 1 1.29 -41.74 -1.09
C MET A 1 -0.03 -41.27 -1.73
N ALA A 2 -0.36 -41.68 -2.97
CA ALA A 2 -1.63 -41.31 -3.60
C ALA A 2 -2.90 -41.81 -2.86
N GLU A 3 -2.93 -43.05 -2.35
CA GLU A 3 -4.11 -43.59 -1.65
C GLU A 3 -4.45 -42.88 -0.33
N ASN A 4 -3.43 -42.40 0.42
CA ASN A 4 -3.67 -41.62 1.65
C ASN A 4 -4.24 -40.23 1.35
N ASN A 5 -3.82 -39.59 0.25
CA ASN A 5 -4.39 -38.32 -0.18
C ASN A 5 -5.85 -38.45 -0.60
N VAL A 6 -6.21 -39.56 -1.27
CA VAL A 6 -7.61 -39.82 -1.65
C VAL A 6 -8.49 -40.04 -0.41
N LYS A 7 -8.02 -40.81 0.59
CA LYS A 7 -8.75 -40.99 1.85
C LYS A 7 -8.94 -39.70 2.64
N ASN A 8 -7.90 -38.87 2.74
CA ASN A 8 -7.99 -37.57 3.42
C ASN A 8 -8.93 -36.61 2.70
N MET A 9 -8.89 -36.58 1.37
CA MET A 9 -9.77 -35.75 0.54
C MET A 9 -11.23 -36.17 0.68
N ILE A 10 -11.51 -37.48 0.67
CA ILE A 10 -12.85 -38.02 0.91
C ILE A 10 -13.32 -37.67 2.33
N GLY A 11 -12.46 -37.83 3.34
CA GLY A 11 -12.78 -37.47 4.72
C GLY A 11 -13.13 -35.99 4.89
N LYS A 12 -12.36 -35.10 4.23
CA LYS A 12 -12.62 -33.65 4.21
C LYS A 12 -14.00 -33.34 3.61
N VAL A 13 -14.33 -33.94 2.46
CA VAL A 13 -15.64 -33.75 1.81
C VAL A 13 -16.80 -34.21 2.68
N PHE A 14 -16.67 -35.34 3.39
CA PHE A 14 -17.73 -35.80 4.31
C PHE A 14 -17.90 -34.88 5.52
N ASN A 15 -16.82 -34.34 6.07
CA ASN A 15 -16.90 -33.34 7.14
C ASN A 15 -17.52 -32.03 6.63
N ASP A 16 -17.16 -31.57 5.44
CA ASP A 16 -17.74 -30.36 4.84
C ASP A 16 -19.26 -30.52 4.62
N ILE A 17 -19.73 -31.72 4.25
CA ILE A 17 -21.17 -32.02 4.12
C ILE A 17 -21.86 -32.07 5.49
N ALA A 18 -21.24 -32.65 6.51
CA ALA A 18 -21.80 -32.69 7.87
C ALA A 18 -21.95 -31.28 8.46
N ASP A 19 -20.91 -30.45 8.33
CA ASP A 19 -20.92 -29.04 8.72
C ASP A 19 -21.99 -28.26 7.96
N ALA A 20 -22.17 -28.52 6.66
CA ALA A 20 -23.20 -27.87 5.86
C ALA A 20 -24.62 -28.25 6.28
N MET A 21 -24.82 -29.50 6.74
CA MET A 21 -26.11 -29.95 7.27
C MET A 21 -26.43 -29.36 8.65
N GLU A 22 -25.41 -29.14 9.50
CA GLU A 22 -25.60 -28.52 10.82
C GLU A 22 -25.79 -26.99 10.75
N THR A 23 -25.06 -26.32 9.86
CA THR A 23 -25.01 -24.86 9.79
C THR A 23 -25.89 -24.25 8.69
N GLY A 24 -26.34 -25.04 7.72
CA GLY A 24 -27.07 -24.58 6.54
C GLY A 24 -26.21 -23.86 5.49
N GLN A 25 -24.89 -23.79 5.67
CA GLN A 25 -23.96 -23.19 4.71
C GLN A 25 -23.24 -24.27 3.89
N PHE A 26 -23.38 -24.22 2.56
CA PHE A 26 -22.67 -25.10 1.64
C PHE A 26 -21.34 -24.48 1.21
N GLY A 27 -20.23 -25.19 1.44
CA GLY A 27 -18.87 -24.79 1.05
C GLY A 27 -17.87 -24.94 2.19
N ALA A 28 -16.58 -25.16 1.86
CA ALA A 28 -15.53 -25.20 2.88
C ALA A 28 -15.38 -23.82 3.53
N LYS A 29 -15.36 -23.78 4.87
CA LYS A 29 -15.14 -22.53 5.63
C LYS A 29 -13.76 -21.96 5.30
N VAL A 30 -13.70 -20.63 5.21
CA VAL A 30 -12.43 -19.91 5.05
C VAL A 30 -11.74 -19.87 6.40
N ARG A 31 -10.62 -20.57 6.53
CA ARG A 31 -9.88 -20.66 7.80
C ARG A 31 -8.84 -19.54 7.88
N VAL A 32 -8.91 -18.72 8.92
CA VAL A 32 -7.98 -17.60 9.16
C VAL A 32 -7.30 -17.78 10.51
N GLY A 33 -5.98 -17.87 10.50
CA GLY A 33 -5.17 -17.94 11.71
C GLY A 33 -4.98 -16.57 12.36
N ILE A 34 -4.78 -16.56 13.67
CA ILE A 34 -4.23 -15.40 14.39
C ILE A 34 -3.23 -15.88 15.45
N THR A 35 -2.02 -15.31 15.42
CA THR A 35 -1.05 -15.53 16.49
C THR A 35 -1.47 -14.75 17.73
N THR A 36 -1.39 -15.35 18.91
CA THR A 36 -1.93 -14.72 20.14
C THR A 36 -0.87 -14.16 21.09
N LEU A 37 0.42 -14.30 20.76
CA LEU A 37 1.56 -13.78 21.54
C LEU A 37 2.10 -12.49 20.93
N GLY A 38 2.42 -11.50 21.77
CA GLY A 38 3.06 -10.25 21.35
C GLY A 38 2.17 -9.00 21.42
N SER A 39 0.89 -9.13 21.80
CA SER A 39 -0.03 -8.00 22.03
C SER A 39 0.33 -7.22 23.30
N GLU A 40 0.36 -5.88 23.21
CA GLU A 40 0.53 -4.98 24.36
C GLU A 40 -0.74 -4.90 25.23
N HIS A 41 -1.88 -5.34 24.69
CA HIS A 41 -3.17 -5.42 25.40
C HIS A 41 -3.49 -6.83 25.92
N GLY A 42 -2.50 -7.73 25.88
CA GLY A 42 -2.63 -9.12 26.31
C GLY A 42 -3.32 -10.04 25.31
N VAL A 43 -3.28 -11.34 25.63
CA VAL A 43 -3.85 -12.44 24.81
C VAL A 43 -5.37 -12.32 24.71
N GLU A 44 -6.04 -11.95 25.80
CA GLU A 44 -7.50 -11.81 25.86
C GLU A 44 -8.05 -10.79 24.85
N ASN A 45 -7.32 -9.70 24.59
CA ASN A 45 -7.69 -8.70 23.58
C ASN A 45 -7.74 -9.32 22.18
N LEU A 46 -6.78 -10.19 21.85
CA LEU A 46 -6.73 -10.88 20.56
C LEU A 46 -7.84 -11.92 20.44
N ILE A 47 -8.05 -12.72 21.49
CA ILE A 47 -9.12 -13.74 21.54
C ILE A 47 -10.49 -13.08 21.37
N LYS A 48 -10.76 -12.00 22.09
CA LYS A 48 -12.04 -11.29 21.98
C LYS A 48 -12.28 -10.74 20.57
N GLY A 49 -11.23 -10.22 19.93
CA GLY A 49 -11.31 -9.79 18.52
C GLY A 49 -11.57 -10.96 17.57
N ALA A 50 -10.93 -12.10 17.81
CA ALA A 50 -11.12 -13.34 17.06
C ALA A 50 -12.55 -13.89 17.19
N GLU A 51 -13.10 -13.89 18.40
CA GLU A 51 -14.48 -14.32 18.66
C GLU A 51 -15.49 -13.42 17.94
N ILE A 52 -15.29 -12.10 17.99
CA ILE A 52 -16.14 -11.15 17.26
C ILE A 52 -16.05 -11.39 15.74
N ALA A 53 -14.87 -11.66 15.19
CA ALA A 53 -14.72 -11.96 13.76
C ALA A 53 -15.47 -13.25 13.37
N GLN A 54 -15.35 -14.30 14.20
CA GLN A 54 -16.06 -15.58 14.01
C GLN A 54 -17.58 -15.41 14.08
N GLU A 55 -18.09 -14.58 14.99
CA GLU A 55 -19.52 -14.31 15.15
C GLU A 55 -20.10 -13.49 13.98
N ARG A 56 -19.31 -12.56 13.43
CA ARG A 56 -19.73 -11.71 12.30
C ARG A 56 -19.93 -12.49 11.00
N ASP A 57 -19.14 -13.53 10.78
CA ASP A 57 -19.14 -14.30 9.54
C ASP A 57 -19.07 -15.81 9.80
N PRO A 58 -20.22 -16.52 9.77
CA PRO A 58 -20.25 -17.97 10.00
C PRO A 58 -19.50 -18.80 8.95
N SER A 59 -19.18 -18.19 7.79
CA SER A 59 -18.41 -18.86 6.72
C SER A 59 -16.90 -18.81 6.94
N VAL A 60 -16.45 -18.11 7.99
CA VAL A 60 -15.05 -18.05 8.42
C VAL A 60 -14.86 -18.99 9.61
N GLU A 61 -13.73 -19.67 9.69
CA GLU A 61 -13.29 -20.36 10.91
C GLU A 61 -12.02 -19.68 11.42
N VAL A 62 -12.07 -19.11 12.62
CA VAL A 62 -10.90 -18.45 13.21
C VAL A 62 -10.09 -19.46 14.03
N VAL A 63 -8.79 -19.54 13.75
CA VAL A 63 -7.87 -20.46 14.43
C VAL A 63 -6.87 -19.68 15.27
N LEU A 64 -6.90 -19.88 16.59
CA LEU A 64 -5.95 -19.28 17.52
C LEU A 64 -4.63 -20.06 17.51
N ILE A 65 -3.51 -19.38 17.33
CA ILE A 65 -2.16 -19.97 17.36
C ILE A 65 -1.38 -19.36 18.53
N GLY A 66 -1.20 -20.11 19.61
CA GLY A 66 -0.54 -19.62 20.82
C GLY A 66 -0.90 -20.42 22.07
N PRO A 67 -0.64 -19.90 23.28
CA PRO A 67 -0.85 -20.66 24.51
C PRO A 67 -2.30 -21.09 24.69
N LYS A 68 -2.49 -22.18 25.44
CA LYS A 68 -3.84 -22.67 25.73
C LYS A 68 -4.66 -21.58 26.43
N SER A 69 -5.85 -21.31 25.92
CA SER A 69 -6.72 -20.24 26.41
C SER A 69 -8.19 -20.68 26.52
N GLU A 70 -8.96 -19.95 27.33
CA GLU A 70 -10.40 -20.15 27.49
C GLU A 70 -11.15 -19.48 26.32
N SER A 71 -11.33 -20.24 25.23
CA SER A 71 -12.15 -19.83 24.09
C SER A 71 -12.75 -21.06 23.40
N LYS A 72 -13.89 -20.86 22.74
CA LYS A 72 -14.56 -21.90 21.93
C LYS A 72 -13.97 -22.05 20.53
N LEU A 73 -13.11 -21.12 20.11
CA LEU A 73 -12.46 -21.16 18.81
C LEU A 73 -11.51 -22.36 18.68
N THR A 74 -11.22 -22.77 17.45
CA THR A 74 -10.19 -23.77 17.16
C THR A 74 -8.84 -23.25 17.64
N GLN A 75 -8.06 -24.08 18.35
CA GLN A 75 -6.77 -23.69 18.92
C GLN A 75 -5.65 -24.61 18.48
N VAL A 76 -4.53 -24.02 18.08
CA VAL A 76 -3.24 -24.65 17.83
C VAL A 76 -2.28 -24.16 18.90
N ILE A 77 -1.93 -25.06 19.82
CA ILE A 77 -1.15 -24.70 21.00
C ILE A 77 0.29 -24.37 20.61
N ALA A 78 0.80 -23.22 21.01
CA ALA A 78 2.21 -22.85 20.88
C ALA A 78 2.63 -22.03 22.10
N GLU A 79 3.69 -22.43 22.79
CA GLU A 79 4.09 -21.81 24.07
C GLU A 79 5.05 -20.63 23.86
N THR A 80 5.63 -20.49 22.66
CA THR A 80 6.55 -19.41 22.30
C THR A 80 6.18 -18.76 20.97
N GLU A 81 6.63 -17.52 20.74
CA GLU A 81 6.43 -16.83 19.46
C GLU A 81 7.05 -17.61 18.29
N GLU A 82 8.27 -18.15 18.48
CA GLU A 82 8.96 -18.94 17.46
C GLU A 82 8.16 -20.19 17.05
N GLU A 83 7.64 -20.93 18.03
CA GLU A 83 6.79 -22.08 17.78
C GLU A 83 5.49 -21.67 17.05
N GLY A 84 4.90 -20.55 17.46
CA GLY A 84 3.71 -19.98 16.84
C GLY A 84 3.96 -19.61 15.37
N TYR A 85 5.07 -18.95 15.05
CA TYR A 85 5.43 -18.60 13.68
C TYR A 85 5.67 -19.83 12.81
N LYS A 86 6.37 -20.84 13.34
CA LYS A 86 6.59 -22.09 12.61
C LYS A 86 5.27 -22.81 12.27
N LYS A 87 4.37 -22.92 13.25
CA LYS A 87 3.05 -23.52 13.06
C LYS A 87 2.20 -22.73 12.07
N MET A 88 2.20 -21.40 12.18
CA MET A 88 1.53 -20.53 11.23
C MET A 88 2.03 -20.76 9.80
N GLU A 89 3.35 -20.81 9.58
CA GLU A 89 3.92 -21.06 8.26
C GLU A 89 3.56 -22.45 7.71
N GLU A 90 3.70 -23.50 8.52
CA GLU A 90 3.31 -24.87 8.13
C GLU A 90 1.83 -24.95 7.74
N MET A 91 0.95 -24.30 8.49
CA MET A 91 -0.48 -24.28 8.21
C MET A 91 -0.84 -23.49 6.95
N LEU A 92 -0.13 -22.39 6.66
CA LEU A 92 -0.28 -21.64 5.41
C LEU A 92 0.20 -22.47 4.21
N ASP A 93 1.39 -23.06 4.33
CA ASP A 93 2.03 -23.82 3.24
C ASP A 93 1.24 -25.11 2.92
N ASN A 94 0.61 -25.73 3.92
CA ASN A 94 -0.26 -26.90 3.74
C ASN A 94 -1.70 -26.55 3.34
N GLY A 95 -2.06 -25.27 3.27
CA GLY A 95 -3.43 -24.82 2.97
C GLY A 95 -4.45 -25.16 4.07
N GLU A 96 -4.00 -25.35 5.31
CA GLU A 96 -4.87 -25.53 6.48
C GLU A 96 -5.54 -24.23 6.91
N ILE A 97 -4.86 -23.09 6.68
CA ILE A 97 -5.41 -21.73 6.76
C ILE A 97 -5.09 -20.99 5.47
N GLY A 98 -6.01 -20.14 5.02
CA GLY A 98 -5.81 -19.33 3.82
C GLY A 98 -5.07 -18.02 4.08
N ALA A 99 -5.15 -17.51 5.32
CA ALA A 99 -4.46 -16.32 5.76
C ALA A 99 -4.13 -16.40 7.26
N CYS A 100 -3.14 -15.62 7.70
CA CYS A 100 -2.87 -15.46 9.13
C CYS A 100 -2.62 -14.00 9.50
N VAL A 101 -3.23 -13.55 10.59
CA VAL A 101 -2.95 -12.26 11.22
C VAL A 101 -1.86 -12.44 12.28
N THR A 102 -0.84 -11.60 12.28
CA THR A 102 0.25 -11.66 13.26
C THR A 102 0.83 -10.28 13.54
N MET A 103 1.37 -10.08 14.75
CA MET A 103 1.95 -8.81 15.16
C MET A 103 3.34 -8.55 14.57
N HIS A 104 4.04 -9.61 14.21
CA HIS A 104 5.36 -9.53 13.61
C HIS A 104 5.53 -10.65 12.58
N TYR A 105 6.15 -10.30 11.46
CA TYR A 105 6.58 -11.23 10.43
C TYR A 105 7.67 -10.59 9.58
N ASN A 106 8.66 -11.37 9.20
CA ASN A 106 9.75 -10.90 8.35
C ASN A 106 9.43 -11.24 6.89
N PHE A 107 9.12 -10.20 6.11
CA PHE A 107 8.91 -10.35 4.68
C PHE A 107 10.24 -10.27 3.91
N PRO A 108 10.39 -11.03 2.81
CA PRO A 108 11.52 -10.85 1.92
C PRO A 108 11.45 -9.49 1.21
N ILE A 109 12.60 -9.01 0.71
CA ILE A 109 12.64 -7.84 -0.17
C ILE A 109 11.79 -8.11 -1.42
N GLY A 110 11.01 -7.11 -1.83
CA GLY A 110 10.01 -7.22 -2.88
C GLY A 110 8.58 -7.35 -2.35
N VAL A 111 8.40 -7.53 -1.05
CA VAL A 111 7.11 -7.66 -0.40
C VAL A 111 6.90 -6.50 0.59
N SER A 112 5.75 -5.84 0.47
CA SER A 112 5.29 -4.81 1.39
C SER A 112 3.83 -5.04 1.76
N THR A 113 3.39 -4.48 2.87
CA THR A 113 2.06 -4.69 3.43
C THR A 113 1.08 -3.62 2.99
N VAL A 114 -0.14 -4.02 2.65
CA VAL A 114 -1.18 -3.11 2.12
C VAL A 114 -2.26 -2.83 3.17
N GLY A 115 -2.17 -1.68 3.82
CA GLY A 115 -3.06 -1.32 4.93
C GLY A 115 -4.44 -0.89 4.48
N ARG A 116 -5.40 -0.94 5.40
CA ARG A 116 -6.77 -0.45 5.18
C ARG A 116 -7.25 0.36 6.38
N VAL A 117 -7.63 1.60 6.11
CA VAL A 117 -8.04 2.59 7.10
C VAL A 117 -9.50 2.96 6.92
N VAL A 118 -10.10 3.54 7.95
CA VAL A 118 -11.39 4.23 7.86
C VAL A 118 -11.12 5.72 7.94
N THR A 119 -11.62 6.46 6.96
CA THR A 119 -11.41 7.90 6.84
C THR A 119 -12.37 8.67 7.73
N PRO A 120 -11.92 9.72 8.44
CA PRO A 120 -12.73 10.42 9.43
C PRO A 120 -13.76 11.36 8.81
N GLY A 121 -13.55 11.81 7.57
CA GLY A 121 -14.42 12.80 6.91
C GLY A 121 -15.78 12.24 6.51
N LYS A 122 -15.81 11.03 5.94
CA LYS A 122 -17.05 10.39 5.47
C LYS A 122 -17.28 8.98 6.02
N GLY A 123 -16.37 8.47 6.85
CA GLY A 123 -16.42 7.08 7.33
C GLY A 123 -16.17 6.04 6.24
N GLY A 124 -15.70 6.46 5.06
CA GLY A 124 -15.34 5.56 3.96
C GLY A 124 -14.03 4.85 4.23
N GLU A 125 -13.87 3.67 3.66
CA GLU A 125 -12.63 2.91 3.76
C GLU A 125 -11.67 3.29 2.64
N MET A 126 -10.38 3.23 2.91
CA MET A 126 -9.33 3.52 1.94
C MET A 126 -8.15 2.59 2.15
N ILE A 127 -7.59 2.08 1.07
CA ILE A 127 -6.37 1.27 1.07
C ILE A 127 -5.16 2.19 1.04
N ILE A 128 -4.24 1.98 1.97
CA ILE A 128 -2.90 2.59 1.94
C ILE A 128 -1.97 1.58 1.28
N ALA A 129 -1.45 1.94 0.10
CA ALA A 129 -0.72 1.03 -0.79
C ALA A 129 0.52 0.37 -0.16
N THR A 130 1.08 0.95 0.90
CA THR A 130 2.16 0.35 1.70
C THR A 130 2.13 0.87 3.14
N THR A 131 2.50 0.03 4.11
CA THR A 131 2.56 0.44 5.53
C THR A 131 3.80 -0.06 6.28
N THR A 132 4.32 -1.23 5.90
CA THR A 132 5.59 -1.80 6.33
C THR A 132 6.15 -2.73 5.26
N GLY A 133 7.43 -3.10 5.36
CA GLY A 133 8.14 -3.91 4.37
C GLY A 133 8.77 -3.07 3.25
N THR A 134 9.47 -3.76 2.34
CA THR A 134 10.37 -3.11 1.38
C THR A 134 10.21 -3.74 -0.01
N SER A 135 9.43 -3.08 -0.88
CA SER A 135 9.22 -3.52 -2.29
C SER A 135 10.41 -3.24 -3.21
N SER A 136 11.19 -2.22 -2.88
CA SER A 136 12.46 -1.86 -3.53
C SER A 136 13.30 -1.01 -2.58
N PRO A 137 14.64 -1.05 -2.65
CA PRO A 137 15.50 -0.06 -2.01
C PRO A 137 15.33 1.37 -2.58
N HIS A 138 14.79 1.51 -3.79
CA HIS A 138 14.55 2.82 -4.43
C HIS A 138 13.11 3.28 -4.18
N ARG A 139 12.92 4.48 -3.62
CA ARG A 139 11.61 5.01 -3.17
C ARG A 139 10.56 5.00 -4.26
N VAL A 140 10.86 5.57 -5.42
CA VAL A 140 9.91 5.73 -6.53
C VAL A 140 9.53 4.37 -7.12
N GLU A 141 10.52 3.49 -7.32
CA GLU A 141 10.29 2.11 -7.75
C GLU A 141 9.39 1.37 -6.75
N ALA A 142 9.65 1.54 -5.45
CA ALA A 142 8.83 0.96 -4.39
C ALA A 142 7.40 1.50 -4.46
N MET A 143 7.19 2.80 -4.62
CA MET A 143 5.85 3.40 -4.72
C MET A 143 5.06 2.88 -5.93
N VAL A 144 5.69 2.71 -7.09
CA VAL A 144 5.04 2.11 -8.27
C VAL A 144 4.59 0.68 -7.97
N LYS A 145 5.48 -0.16 -7.41
CA LYS A 145 5.13 -1.54 -7.00
C LYS A 145 4.03 -1.55 -5.95
N ASN A 146 4.09 -0.66 -4.96
CA ASN A 146 3.10 -0.56 -3.90
C ASN A 146 1.73 -0.18 -4.46
N GLY A 147 1.65 0.72 -5.44
CA GLY A 147 0.38 1.03 -6.10
C GLY A 147 -0.24 -0.19 -6.78
N ILE A 148 0.56 -1.01 -7.46
CA ILE A 148 0.11 -2.29 -8.04
C ILE A 148 -0.36 -3.25 -6.93
N ASN A 149 0.39 -3.36 -5.83
CA ASN A 149 -0.02 -4.15 -4.66
C ASN A 149 -1.35 -3.68 -4.07
N GLY A 150 -1.58 -2.37 -4.03
CA GLY A 150 -2.84 -1.75 -3.63
C GLY A 150 -4.00 -2.12 -4.55
N ILE A 151 -3.80 -2.06 -5.88
CA ILE A 151 -4.79 -2.47 -6.88
C ILE A 151 -5.15 -3.96 -6.74
N ILE A 152 -4.14 -4.82 -6.60
CA ILE A 152 -4.31 -6.27 -6.37
C ILE A 152 -5.19 -6.50 -5.14
N THR A 153 -4.87 -5.81 -4.05
CA THR A 153 -5.58 -5.94 -2.78
C THR A 153 -7.03 -5.46 -2.90
N ALA A 154 -7.26 -4.32 -3.57
CA ALA A 154 -8.60 -3.78 -3.81
C ALA A 154 -9.45 -4.74 -4.67
N LYS A 155 -8.87 -5.31 -5.73
CA LYS A 155 -9.53 -6.32 -6.58
C LYS A 155 -9.86 -7.59 -5.81
N ALA A 156 -8.95 -8.08 -4.97
CA ALA A 156 -9.20 -9.21 -4.07
C ALA A 156 -10.28 -8.91 -3.03
N MET A 157 -10.49 -7.64 -2.69
CA MET A 157 -11.58 -7.19 -1.83
C MET A 157 -12.91 -6.99 -2.58
N GLY A 158 -12.96 -7.26 -3.88
CA GLY A 158 -14.17 -7.16 -4.71
C GLY A 158 -14.35 -5.81 -5.43
N ILE A 159 -13.36 -4.91 -5.39
CA ILE A 159 -13.38 -3.66 -6.15
C ILE A 159 -12.80 -3.92 -7.53
N GLU A 160 -13.65 -4.14 -8.53
CA GLU A 160 -13.22 -4.57 -9.88
C GLU A 160 -12.29 -3.56 -10.58
N ASN A 161 -12.63 -2.27 -10.51
CA ASN A 161 -11.87 -1.17 -11.10
C ASN A 161 -11.51 -0.10 -10.05
N PRO A 162 -10.56 -0.40 -9.15
CA PRO A 162 -10.27 0.48 -8.02
C PRO A 162 -9.66 1.80 -8.48
N THR A 163 -10.18 2.90 -7.95
CA THR A 163 -9.61 4.23 -8.16
C THR A 163 -8.29 4.38 -7.42
N VAL A 164 -7.32 5.00 -8.08
CA VAL A 164 -5.96 5.17 -7.56
C VAL A 164 -5.63 6.66 -7.47
N GLY A 165 -5.10 7.06 -6.32
CA GLY A 165 -4.53 8.38 -6.08
C GLY A 165 -3.10 8.27 -5.58
N ILE A 166 -2.32 9.33 -5.76
CA ILE A 166 -0.91 9.37 -5.34
C ILE A 166 -0.77 10.47 -4.32
N LEU A 167 -0.44 10.14 -3.08
CA LEU A 167 -0.20 11.15 -2.06
C LEU A 167 0.99 12.03 -2.49
N ASN A 168 0.85 13.34 -2.31
CA ASN A 168 1.87 14.33 -2.61
C ASN A 168 3.05 14.25 -1.62
N VAL A 169 3.82 13.17 -1.76
CA VAL A 169 5.13 12.94 -1.16
C VAL A 169 6.19 13.00 -2.26
N ASP A 170 7.43 13.09 -1.83
CA ASP A 170 8.60 13.02 -2.70
C ASP A 170 8.55 11.82 -3.66
N GLY A 171 8.81 12.08 -4.96
CA GLY A 171 8.70 11.12 -6.05
C GLY A 171 7.29 10.92 -6.63
N ALA A 172 6.24 11.57 -6.09
CA ALA A 172 4.86 11.38 -6.55
C ALA A 172 4.66 11.66 -8.05
N ARG A 173 5.34 12.68 -8.61
CA ARG A 173 5.26 13.01 -10.04
C ARG A 173 5.94 11.99 -10.93
N GLN A 174 7.01 11.34 -10.45
CA GLN A 174 7.66 10.25 -11.17
C GLN A 174 6.77 8.99 -11.17
N VAL A 175 6.07 8.73 -10.06
CA VAL A 175 5.07 7.65 -9.97
C VAL A 175 3.89 7.91 -10.91
N GLU A 176 3.36 9.14 -10.95
CA GLU A 176 2.29 9.54 -11.87
C GLU A 176 2.69 9.30 -13.33
N ARG A 177 3.91 9.71 -13.71
CA ARG A 177 4.48 9.45 -15.05
C ARG A 177 4.56 7.94 -15.34
N ALA A 178 5.04 7.14 -14.40
CA ALA A 178 5.15 5.69 -14.55
C ALA A 178 3.77 5.01 -14.71
N PHE A 179 2.76 5.43 -13.96
CA PHE A 179 1.39 4.91 -14.10
C PHE A 179 0.75 5.32 -15.43
N ASN A 180 0.95 6.56 -15.88
CA ASN A 180 0.49 6.98 -17.21
C ASN A 180 1.16 6.19 -18.34
N GLU A 181 2.46 5.88 -18.21
CA GLU A 181 3.16 5.04 -19.18
C GLU A 181 2.65 3.59 -19.18
N LEU A 182 2.37 3.01 -18.01
CA LEU A 182 1.74 1.68 -17.90
C LEU A 182 0.35 1.66 -18.54
N ASN A 183 -0.45 2.70 -18.30
CA ASN A 183 -1.75 2.91 -18.94
C ASN A 183 -1.64 2.93 -20.46
N ALA A 184 -0.73 3.75 -21.00
CA ALA A 184 -0.48 3.85 -22.45
C ALA A 184 -0.01 2.53 -23.07
N LYS A 185 0.64 1.65 -22.27
CA LYS A 185 1.12 0.33 -22.69
C LYS A 185 0.13 -0.81 -22.39
N GLY A 186 -1.09 -0.50 -21.94
CA GLY A 186 -2.21 -1.44 -21.84
C GLY A 186 -2.39 -2.10 -20.47
N TYR A 187 -1.77 -1.60 -19.41
CA TYR A 187 -2.12 -1.94 -18.02
C TYR A 187 -3.01 -0.84 -17.43
N GLU A 188 -4.31 -1.09 -17.39
CA GLU A 188 -5.31 -0.10 -16.95
C GLU A 188 -5.21 0.20 -15.46
N ILE A 189 -4.97 1.48 -15.14
CA ILE A 189 -4.94 2.08 -13.82
C ILE A 189 -5.93 3.25 -13.84
N ASN A 190 -6.99 3.14 -13.06
CA ASN A 190 -8.03 4.16 -12.92
C ASN A 190 -7.56 5.29 -11.99
N LEU A 191 -6.74 6.21 -12.50
CA LEU A 191 -6.33 7.40 -11.75
C LEU A 191 -7.55 8.32 -11.55
N THR A 192 -7.85 8.64 -10.28
CA THR A 192 -8.94 9.56 -9.92
C THR A 192 -8.41 10.95 -9.60
N GLU A 193 -9.30 11.93 -9.51
CA GLU A 193 -8.95 13.33 -9.29
C GLU A 193 -9.17 13.75 -7.83
N SER A 194 -8.29 14.64 -7.36
CA SER A 194 -8.45 15.30 -6.06
C SER A 194 -9.79 16.03 -5.96
N VAL A 195 -10.36 16.07 -4.75
CA VAL A 195 -11.59 16.84 -4.47
C VAL A 195 -11.38 18.36 -4.47
N ARG A 196 -10.14 18.83 -4.64
CA ARG A 196 -9.82 20.25 -4.74
C ARG A 196 -10.05 20.78 -6.15
N ALA A 197 -10.21 22.10 -6.26
CA ALA A 197 -10.48 22.76 -7.54
C ALA A 197 -9.38 22.60 -8.59
N ASP A 198 -8.14 22.33 -8.18
CA ASP A 198 -6.99 22.06 -9.05
C ASP A 198 -6.94 20.61 -9.59
N GLY A 199 -7.74 19.70 -9.04
CA GLY A 199 -7.87 18.32 -9.52
C GLY A 199 -6.56 17.52 -9.53
N GLY A 200 -6.49 16.52 -10.40
CA GLY A 200 -5.30 15.72 -10.66
C GLY A 200 -5.10 14.51 -9.74
N SER A 201 -4.25 13.59 -10.18
CA SER A 201 -4.00 12.30 -9.50
C SER A 201 -3.06 12.41 -8.29
N VAL A 202 -2.34 13.53 -8.17
CA VAL A 202 -1.49 13.85 -7.01
C VAL A 202 -2.31 14.56 -5.94
N MET A 203 -2.52 13.86 -4.83
CA MET A 203 -3.49 14.16 -3.79
C MET A 203 -2.86 14.76 -2.53
N ARG A 204 -3.64 15.52 -1.78
CA ARG A 204 -3.21 16.21 -0.56
C ARG A 204 -3.86 15.61 0.69
N GLY A 205 -3.54 16.20 1.84
CA GLY A 205 -4.11 15.81 3.12
C GLY A 205 -5.65 15.80 3.16
N ASN A 206 -6.32 16.69 2.43
CA ASN A 206 -7.78 16.70 2.36
C ASN A 206 -8.35 15.41 1.75
N ASP A 207 -7.71 14.91 0.70
CA ASP A 207 -8.14 13.72 -0.03
C ASP A 207 -8.02 12.45 0.83
N LEU A 208 -6.99 12.40 1.69
CA LEU A 208 -6.81 11.37 2.71
C LEU A 208 -7.97 11.35 3.72
N LEU A 209 -8.41 12.54 4.18
CA LEU A 209 -9.45 12.64 5.20
C LEU A 209 -10.84 12.25 4.70
N VAL A 210 -11.14 12.49 3.41
CA VAL A 210 -12.43 12.18 2.82
C VAL A 210 -12.47 10.83 2.09
N GLY A 211 -11.33 10.16 1.92
CA GLY A 211 -11.21 8.89 1.20
C GLY A 211 -11.48 9.05 -0.29
N THR A 212 -10.69 9.89 -0.97
CA THR A 212 -10.93 10.21 -2.39
C THR A 212 -10.69 9.02 -3.32
N PRO A 213 -9.56 8.30 -3.23
CA PRO A 213 -9.37 7.05 -3.98
C PRO A 213 -9.70 5.82 -3.13
N ASP A 214 -9.95 4.69 -3.79
CA ASP A 214 -9.94 3.37 -3.16
C ASP A 214 -8.53 3.03 -2.69
N VAL A 215 -7.50 3.35 -3.48
CA VAL A 215 -6.08 3.10 -3.21
C VAL A 215 -5.28 4.40 -3.20
N MET A 216 -4.70 4.74 -2.06
CA MET A 216 -3.76 5.85 -1.89
C MET A 216 -2.31 5.34 -1.94
N VAL A 217 -1.57 5.74 -2.97
CA VAL A 217 -0.15 5.43 -3.14
C VAL A 217 0.70 6.40 -2.33
N THR A 218 1.66 5.86 -1.58
CA THR A 218 2.59 6.63 -0.74
C THR A 218 3.87 5.81 -0.54
N ASP A 219 4.92 6.41 0.00
CA ASP A 219 6.07 5.65 0.51
C ASP A 219 5.73 4.93 1.83
N THR A 220 6.52 3.92 2.17
CA THR A 220 6.28 3.05 3.35
C THR A 220 6.31 3.80 4.68
N LEU A 221 7.21 4.78 4.86
CA LEU A 221 7.34 5.50 6.13
C LEU A 221 6.12 6.39 6.36
N THR A 222 5.72 7.12 5.33
CA THR A 222 4.49 7.92 5.37
C THR A 222 3.28 7.03 5.59
N GLY A 223 3.17 5.90 4.88
CA GLY A 223 2.10 4.92 5.06
C GLY A 223 2.01 4.38 6.49
N ASN A 224 3.15 4.10 7.13
CA ASN A 224 3.21 3.67 8.53
C ASN A 224 2.64 4.73 9.49
N ILE A 225 3.00 5.99 9.28
CA ILE A 225 2.49 7.12 10.07
C ILE A 225 0.99 7.28 9.86
N LEU A 226 0.52 7.21 8.62
CA LEU A 226 -0.91 7.30 8.29
C LEU A 226 -1.70 6.20 9.00
N MET A 227 -1.24 4.96 8.99
CA MET A 227 -1.90 3.87 9.73
C MET A 227 -2.11 4.22 11.19
N LYS A 228 -1.08 4.74 11.88
CA LYS A 228 -1.17 5.15 13.28
C LYS A 228 -2.15 6.30 13.48
N VAL A 229 -2.07 7.33 12.64
CA VAL A 229 -2.95 8.49 12.72
C VAL A 229 -4.41 8.07 12.53
N PHE A 230 -4.74 7.32 11.48
CA PHE A 230 -6.13 6.91 11.25
C PHE A 230 -6.65 5.93 12.31
N SER A 231 -5.80 5.09 12.88
CA SER A 231 -6.25 4.03 13.77
C SER A 231 -6.35 4.45 15.24
N SER A 232 -5.60 5.48 15.66
CA SER A 232 -5.43 5.82 17.08
C SER A 232 -5.41 7.34 17.40
N PHE A 233 -5.79 8.23 16.47
CA PHE A 233 -5.81 9.67 16.78
C PHE A 233 -6.74 10.05 17.95
N THR A 234 -7.84 9.33 18.17
CA THR A 234 -8.78 9.59 19.27
C THR A 234 -8.35 8.98 20.60
N THR A 235 -7.39 8.06 20.59
CA THR A 235 -6.94 7.30 21.77
C THR A 235 -5.57 7.74 22.26
N GLY A 236 -4.91 8.66 21.55
CA GLY A 236 -3.58 9.15 21.90
C GLY A 236 -2.44 8.19 21.54
N GLY A 237 -2.67 7.24 20.63
CA GLY A 237 -1.62 6.39 20.06
C GLY A 237 -1.38 5.05 20.77
N SER A 238 -1.88 4.85 21.99
CA SER A 238 -1.64 3.63 22.78
C SER A 238 -2.63 2.49 22.49
N TYR A 239 -3.72 2.78 21.79
CA TYR A 239 -4.75 1.80 21.46
C TYR A 239 -5.31 2.09 20.07
N GLU A 240 -5.06 1.22 19.09
CA GLU A 240 -5.69 1.38 17.78
C GLU A 240 -7.14 0.90 17.85
N ALA A 241 -8.09 1.84 17.74
CA ALA A 241 -9.52 1.58 17.90
C ALA A 241 -10.26 1.43 16.56
N GLN A 242 -9.65 1.85 15.46
CA GLN A 242 -10.29 1.93 14.14
C GLN A 242 -9.37 1.40 13.03
N GLY A 243 -9.96 0.89 11.94
CA GLY A 243 -9.23 0.34 10.79
C GLY A 243 -9.13 -1.19 10.80
N PHE A 244 -8.29 -1.73 9.93
CA PHE A 244 -8.19 -3.16 9.62
C PHE A 244 -6.76 -3.72 9.80
N GLY A 245 -5.89 -2.97 10.49
CA GLY A 245 -4.48 -3.31 10.62
C GLY A 245 -3.64 -2.94 9.40
N TYR A 246 -2.37 -3.32 9.43
CA TYR A 246 -1.33 -2.96 8.46
C TYR A 246 -1.43 -3.82 7.19
N GLY A 247 -2.24 -4.87 7.23
CA GLY A 247 -2.72 -5.60 6.07
C GLY A 247 -1.75 -6.64 5.51
N PRO A 248 -2.11 -7.29 4.38
CA PRO A 248 -1.37 -8.42 3.82
C PRO A 248 -0.05 -7.99 3.21
N GLY A 249 0.99 -8.80 3.37
CA GLY A 249 2.20 -8.73 2.54
C GLY A 249 1.89 -9.15 1.11
N ILE A 250 2.11 -8.27 0.14
CA ILE A 250 1.90 -8.50 -1.29
C ILE A 250 3.20 -8.21 -2.04
N GLY A 251 3.55 -9.06 -3.00
CA GLY A 251 4.70 -8.88 -3.88
C GLY A 251 4.70 -9.91 -5.02
N GLU A 252 5.47 -9.63 -6.07
CA GLU A 252 5.55 -10.52 -7.24
C GLU A 252 6.15 -11.87 -6.85
N GLY A 253 5.38 -12.95 -7.01
CA GLY A 253 5.80 -14.31 -6.67
C GLY A 253 5.80 -14.64 -5.18
N TYR A 254 5.10 -13.86 -4.35
CA TYR A 254 4.92 -14.16 -2.93
C TYR A 254 3.53 -14.79 -2.68
N ASP A 255 3.51 -15.98 -2.09
CA ASP A 255 2.28 -16.78 -1.99
C ASP A 255 1.61 -16.71 -0.61
N ARG A 256 2.33 -16.46 0.48
CA ARG A 256 1.75 -16.51 1.83
C ARG A 256 0.88 -15.28 2.12
N THR A 257 -0.39 -15.47 2.48
CA THR A 257 -1.26 -14.35 2.88
C THR A 257 -1.10 -14.06 4.38
N VAL A 258 -0.01 -13.38 4.74
CA VAL A 258 0.26 -12.94 6.12
C VAL A 258 -0.11 -11.47 6.27
N LEU A 259 -0.97 -11.16 7.23
CA LEU A 259 -1.40 -9.81 7.56
C LEU A 259 -0.71 -9.32 8.82
N ILE A 260 -0.17 -8.09 8.76
CA ILE A 260 0.42 -7.45 9.93
C ILE A 260 -0.63 -6.70 10.74
N LEU A 261 -0.55 -6.90 12.04
CA LEU A 261 -1.31 -6.20 13.06
C LEU A 261 -0.34 -5.44 13.98
N SER A 262 -0.73 -4.27 14.51
CA SER A 262 0.08 -3.60 15.52
C SER A 262 -0.08 -4.33 16.86
N ARG A 263 0.97 -4.32 17.68
CA ARG A 263 0.87 -4.79 19.07
C ARG A 263 -0.09 -3.94 19.90
N ALA A 264 -0.30 -2.68 19.50
CA ALA A 264 -1.24 -1.75 20.10
C ALA A 264 -2.67 -1.90 19.55
N SER A 265 -2.93 -2.84 18.65
CA SER A 265 -4.25 -3.00 18.05
C SER A 265 -5.29 -3.51 19.05
N GLY A 266 -6.37 -2.75 19.18
CA GLY A 266 -7.51 -3.09 20.01
C GLY A 266 -8.42 -4.15 19.40
N VAL A 267 -9.30 -4.71 20.23
CA VAL A 267 -10.36 -5.66 19.86
C VAL A 267 -11.04 -5.36 18.51
N PRO A 268 -11.50 -4.12 18.20
CA PRO A 268 -12.17 -3.86 16.92
C PRO A 268 -11.25 -4.04 15.71
N VAL A 269 -10.00 -3.60 15.82
CA VAL A 269 -8.99 -3.69 14.75
C VAL A 269 -8.57 -5.14 14.54
N VAL A 270 -8.44 -5.93 15.62
CA VAL A 270 -8.20 -7.38 15.53
C VAL A 270 -9.31 -8.06 14.73
N ALA A 271 -10.58 -7.83 15.09
CA ALA A 271 -11.72 -8.43 14.41
C ALA A 271 -11.78 -8.05 12.92
N ASN A 272 -11.49 -6.78 12.62
CA ASN A 272 -11.45 -6.26 11.27
C ASN A 272 -10.28 -6.85 10.46
N ALA A 273 -9.10 -7.02 11.04
CA ALA A 273 -7.94 -7.62 10.38
C ALA A 273 -8.20 -9.09 10.00
N ILE A 274 -8.88 -9.85 10.86
CA ILE A 274 -9.28 -11.23 10.56
C ILE A 274 -10.31 -11.25 9.41
N SER A 275 -11.29 -10.35 9.45
CA SER A 275 -12.28 -10.19 8.38
C SER A 275 -11.63 -9.78 7.05
N TYR A 276 -10.58 -8.96 7.12
CA TYR A 276 -9.77 -8.57 5.96
C TYR A 276 -9.03 -9.78 5.38
N GLY A 277 -8.35 -10.56 6.22
CA GLY A 277 -7.72 -11.81 5.81
C GLY A 277 -8.71 -12.79 5.16
N ALA A 278 -9.88 -12.97 5.75
CA ALA A 278 -10.94 -13.82 5.18
C ALA A 278 -11.38 -13.34 3.80
N SER A 279 -11.56 -12.02 3.62
CA SER A 279 -11.98 -11.44 2.35
C SER A 279 -10.94 -11.65 1.24
N LEU A 280 -9.65 -11.51 1.57
CA LEU A 280 -8.55 -11.76 0.62
C LEU A 280 -8.50 -13.22 0.16
N VAL A 281 -8.76 -14.17 1.06
CA VAL A 281 -8.83 -15.59 0.71
C VAL A 281 -10.04 -15.86 -0.17
N LYS A 282 -11.21 -15.31 0.17
CA LYS A 282 -12.44 -15.43 -0.65
C LYS A 282 -12.27 -14.85 -2.05
N GLY A 283 -11.56 -13.73 -2.17
CA GLY A 283 -11.25 -13.09 -3.44
C GLY A 283 -10.06 -13.69 -4.19
N ASN A 284 -9.46 -14.77 -3.69
CA ASN A 284 -8.30 -15.44 -4.28
C ASN A 284 -7.14 -14.48 -4.60
N VAL A 285 -6.68 -13.72 -3.59
CA VAL A 285 -5.63 -12.69 -3.74
C VAL A 285 -4.38 -13.19 -4.47
N GLN A 286 -4.00 -14.46 -4.30
CA GLN A 286 -2.84 -15.05 -4.98
C GLN A 286 -3.01 -15.09 -6.50
N GLU A 287 -4.19 -15.53 -6.98
CA GLU A 287 -4.48 -15.59 -8.42
C GLU A 287 -4.56 -14.19 -9.02
N ILE A 288 -5.21 -13.25 -8.31
CA ILE A 288 -5.28 -11.86 -8.73
C ILE A 288 -3.88 -11.24 -8.78
N ALA A 289 -3.05 -11.43 -7.76
CA ALA A 289 -1.69 -10.91 -7.72
C ALA A 289 -0.89 -11.38 -8.93
N LYS A 290 -0.92 -12.69 -9.19
CA LYS A 290 -0.25 -13.28 -10.36
C LYS A 290 -0.74 -12.65 -11.67
N ALA A 291 -2.06 -12.58 -11.87
CA ALA A 291 -2.64 -12.03 -13.09
C ALA A 291 -2.31 -10.55 -13.30
N GLU A 292 -2.34 -9.73 -12.25
CA GLU A 292 -2.04 -8.30 -12.33
C GLU A 292 -0.55 -8.04 -12.58
N PHE A 293 0.35 -8.77 -11.92
CA PHE A 293 1.78 -8.70 -12.23
C PHE A 293 2.09 -9.16 -13.65
N GLU A 294 1.46 -10.22 -14.15
CA GLU A 294 1.59 -10.65 -15.54
C GLU A 294 1.14 -9.55 -16.53
N LYS A 295 0.01 -8.89 -16.27
CA LYS A 295 -0.47 -7.76 -17.09
C LYS A 295 0.49 -6.57 -17.02
N ALA A 296 0.92 -6.16 -15.83
CA ALA A 296 1.84 -5.03 -15.65
C ALA A 296 3.21 -5.30 -16.31
N ASN A 297 3.72 -6.52 -16.18
CA ASN A 297 4.96 -6.94 -16.83
C ASN A 297 4.83 -6.95 -18.36
N LYS A 298 3.69 -7.40 -18.90
CA LYS A 298 3.38 -7.33 -20.34
C LYS A 298 3.32 -5.89 -20.84
N ALA A 299 2.87 -4.96 -20.00
CA ALA A 299 2.89 -3.52 -20.27
C ALA A 299 4.28 -2.86 -20.02
N GLY A 300 5.33 -3.64 -19.76
CA GLY A 300 6.69 -3.13 -19.67
C GLY A 300 7.12 -2.61 -18.30
N LEU A 301 6.42 -2.99 -17.21
CA LEU A 301 6.77 -2.60 -15.83
C LEU A 301 8.28 -2.69 -15.55
N LYS A 302 8.91 -3.83 -15.86
CA LYS A 302 10.34 -4.06 -15.57
C LYS A 302 11.26 -3.04 -16.23
N ASP A 303 10.92 -2.52 -17.39
CA ASP A 303 11.74 -1.54 -18.09
C ASP A 303 11.49 -0.12 -17.60
N ILE A 304 10.25 0.22 -17.24
CA ILE A 304 9.89 1.48 -16.58
C ILE A 304 10.65 1.60 -15.25
N LEU A 305 10.63 0.54 -14.43
CA LEU A 305 11.34 0.52 -13.14
C LEU A 305 12.86 0.67 -13.29
N LYS A 306 13.47 0.08 -14.34
CA LYS A 306 14.90 0.29 -14.66
C LYS A 306 15.21 1.73 -15.08
N GLY A 307 14.27 2.42 -15.73
CA GLY A 307 14.43 3.84 -16.08
C GLY A 307 14.53 4.70 -14.83
N LEU A 308 13.57 4.53 -13.91
CA LEU A 308 13.49 5.28 -12.66
C LEU A 308 14.76 5.19 -11.80
N THR A 309 15.43 4.04 -11.81
CA THR A 309 16.66 3.81 -11.02
C THR A 309 17.94 4.37 -11.66
N LYS A 310 17.92 4.67 -12.97
CA LYS A 310 19.04 5.32 -13.65
C LYS A 310 19.03 6.83 -13.46
N ASP A 311 17.85 7.43 -13.43
CA ASP A 311 17.70 8.88 -13.23
C ASP A 311 18.18 9.29 -11.84
N THR A 312 17.95 8.45 -10.81
CA THR A 312 18.48 8.67 -9.44
C THR A 312 20.02 8.62 -9.35
N LYS A 313 20.70 7.93 -10.29
CA LYS A 313 22.17 7.89 -10.31
C LYS A 313 22.79 9.10 -10.99
N LYS A 314 22.10 9.70 -11.96
CA LYS A 314 22.58 10.92 -12.62
C LYS A 314 22.50 12.14 -11.70
N SER A 315 21.47 12.22 -10.86
CA SER A 315 21.33 13.30 -9.86
C SER A 315 22.42 13.29 -8.78
N GLU A 316 23.08 12.15 -8.53
CA GLU A 316 24.20 12.05 -7.58
C GLU A 316 25.57 12.36 -8.19
N GLU A 317 25.73 12.30 -9.53
CA GLU A 317 27.03 12.48 -10.20
C GLU A 317 27.24 13.88 -10.83
N ASP A 318 26.19 14.70 -11.01
CA ASP A 318 26.24 16.01 -11.69
C ASP A 318 26.40 17.22 -10.72
N ASP A 319 27.21 17.08 -9.67
CA ASP A 319 27.50 18.14 -8.71
C ASP A 319 28.60 19.12 -9.21
N GLU A 320 28.45 19.63 -10.44
CA GLU A 320 29.24 20.77 -10.91
C GLU A 320 28.73 22.06 -10.26
N GLU A 321 29.60 22.79 -9.54
CA GLU A 321 29.30 24.13 -9.00
C GLU A 321 28.97 25.11 -10.15
N VAL A 322 27.69 25.40 -10.34
CA VAL A 322 27.20 26.46 -11.25
C VAL A 322 27.12 27.77 -10.48
N GLU A 323 27.87 28.80 -10.91
CA GLU A 323 27.77 30.14 -10.32
C GLU A 323 26.43 30.81 -10.68
N ALA A 324 25.77 31.40 -9.68
CA ALA A 324 24.51 32.11 -9.87
C ALA A 324 24.71 33.42 -10.67
N PRO A 325 23.87 33.71 -11.69
CA PRO A 325 23.87 34.99 -12.40
C PRO A 325 23.63 36.19 -11.47
N PRO A 326 23.87 37.44 -11.93
CA PRO A 326 23.58 38.63 -11.14
C PRO A 326 22.16 38.62 -10.59
N LYS A 327 22.02 38.94 -9.30
CA LYS A 327 20.74 38.87 -8.59
C LYS A 327 19.70 39.80 -9.23
N GLU A 328 18.52 39.25 -9.49
CA GLU A 328 17.35 39.96 -10.02
C GLU A 328 16.15 39.80 -9.08
N THR A 329 15.15 40.69 -9.21
CA THR A 329 13.87 40.54 -8.49
C THR A 329 13.06 39.40 -9.08
N VAL A 330 12.74 38.40 -8.26
CA VAL A 330 11.99 37.20 -8.66
C VAL A 330 10.53 37.29 -8.20
N THR A 331 9.65 37.73 -9.09
CA THR A 331 8.20 37.87 -8.82
C THR A 331 7.35 36.84 -9.58
N GLY A 332 7.90 36.22 -10.64
CA GLY A 332 7.27 35.13 -11.37
C GLY A 332 7.50 33.79 -10.69
N THR A 333 6.50 32.89 -10.75
CA THR A 333 6.58 31.56 -10.14
C THR A 333 6.28 30.47 -11.16
N ILE A 334 7.10 29.43 -11.17
CA ILE A 334 6.96 28.25 -12.02
C ILE A 334 6.69 27.07 -11.08
N SER A 335 5.51 26.47 -11.22
CA SER A 335 5.06 25.34 -10.41
C SER A 335 5.22 24.01 -11.16
N GLY A 336 5.06 22.89 -10.46
CA GLY A 336 5.08 21.56 -11.06
C GLY A 336 6.46 20.89 -11.11
N ILE A 337 7.41 21.41 -10.34
CA ILE A 337 8.77 20.88 -10.19
C ILE A 337 8.81 20.00 -8.94
N ASP A 338 9.50 18.86 -9.01
CA ASP A 338 9.69 17.97 -7.86
C ASP A 338 10.65 18.60 -6.83
N ILE A 339 10.52 18.26 -5.55
CA ILE A 339 11.34 18.86 -4.48
C ILE A 339 12.81 18.47 -4.62
N MET A 340 13.10 17.25 -5.12
CA MET A 340 14.47 16.79 -5.36
C MET A 340 15.10 17.48 -6.57
N ASP A 341 14.30 17.79 -7.59
CA ASP A 341 14.77 18.45 -8.81
C ASP A 341 14.84 19.99 -8.65
N LEU A 342 14.46 20.53 -7.50
CA LEU A 342 14.28 21.97 -7.31
C LEU A 342 15.58 22.75 -7.44
N GLU A 343 16.66 22.24 -6.82
CA GLU A 343 17.98 22.85 -6.92
C GLU A 343 18.56 22.69 -8.32
N ASP A 344 18.38 21.53 -8.95
CA ASP A 344 18.85 21.26 -10.30
C ASP A 344 18.11 22.08 -11.35
N ALA A 345 16.82 22.32 -11.16
CA ALA A 345 16.02 23.23 -11.99
C ALA A 345 16.53 24.67 -11.88
N VAL A 346 16.85 25.13 -10.66
CA VAL A 346 17.48 26.44 -10.45
C VAL A 346 18.85 26.51 -11.13
N ARG A 347 19.69 25.49 -10.95
CA ARG A 347 21.01 25.40 -11.60
C ARG A 347 20.90 25.36 -13.12
N ALA A 348 19.91 24.67 -13.69
CA ALA A 348 19.68 24.63 -15.13
C ALA A 348 19.36 26.02 -15.71
N LEU A 349 18.62 26.85 -14.98
CA LEU A 349 18.38 28.24 -15.36
C LEU A 349 19.64 29.10 -15.20
N TRP A 350 20.45 28.87 -14.17
CA TRP A 350 21.73 29.56 -13.98
C TRP A 350 22.71 29.26 -15.13
N LYS A 351 22.78 28.02 -15.62
CA LYS A 351 23.61 27.64 -16.78
C LYS A 351 23.24 28.42 -18.06
N GLU A 352 21.98 28.84 -18.19
CA GLU A 352 21.46 29.66 -19.29
C GLU A 352 21.45 31.17 -18.97
N GLY A 353 22.06 31.59 -17.85
CA GLY A 353 22.20 32.99 -17.47
C GLY A 353 20.95 33.64 -16.87
N ILE A 354 19.95 32.86 -16.46
CA ILE A 354 18.73 33.35 -15.83
C ILE A 354 18.85 33.21 -14.32
N TYR A 355 18.77 34.33 -13.59
CA TYR A 355 18.70 34.29 -12.13
C TYR A 355 17.37 33.67 -11.67
N ALA A 356 17.47 32.67 -10.82
CA ALA A 356 16.35 31.93 -10.27
C ALA A 356 16.61 31.60 -8.79
N GLU A 357 15.54 31.54 -8.01
CA GLU A 357 15.56 31.11 -6.60
C GLU A 357 14.58 29.96 -6.40
N SER A 358 14.89 29.04 -5.48
CA SER A 358 13.96 28.01 -5.05
C SER A 358 12.98 28.57 -4.02
N GLY A 359 11.74 28.10 -4.04
CA GLY A 359 10.70 28.54 -3.12
C GLY A 359 9.66 27.46 -2.84
N MET A 360 8.79 27.74 -1.87
CA MET A 360 7.66 26.89 -1.52
C MET A 360 6.35 27.62 -1.81
N GLY A 361 5.60 27.15 -2.80
CA GLY A 361 4.27 27.66 -3.11
C GLY A 361 3.17 26.95 -2.33
N CYS A 362 1.93 27.41 -2.47
CA CYS A 362 0.77 26.80 -1.80
C CYS A 362 0.44 25.38 -2.30
N THR A 363 1.08 24.90 -3.37
CA THR A 363 0.78 23.63 -4.06
C THR A 363 1.98 22.69 -4.14
N GLY A 364 3.16 23.13 -3.69
CA GLY A 364 4.40 22.36 -3.78
C GLY A 364 5.63 23.25 -4.00
N PRO A 365 6.78 22.62 -4.32
CA PRO A 365 8.00 23.34 -4.71
C PRO A 365 7.75 24.24 -5.93
N ILE A 366 8.33 25.45 -5.91
CA ILE A 366 8.26 26.40 -7.02
C ILE A 366 9.64 26.96 -7.32
N VAL A 367 9.90 27.27 -8.59
CA VAL A 367 11.06 28.06 -9.01
C VAL A 367 10.60 29.49 -9.24
N MET A 368 11.29 30.44 -8.63
CA MET A 368 10.99 31.87 -8.72
C MET A 368 11.99 32.54 -9.68
N VAL A 369 11.48 33.27 -10.66
CA VAL A 369 12.27 33.99 -11.68
C VAL A 369 11.73 35.41 -11.86
N ASN A 370 12.48 36.26 -12.57
CA ASN A 370 11.93 37.54 -13.02
C ASN A 370 10.69 37.30 -13.90
N GLU A 371 9.64 38.10 -13.69
CA GLU A 371 8.35 37.96 -14.38
C GLU A 371 8.47 37.98 -15.90
N GLU A 372 9.38 38.79 -16.45
CA GLU A 372 9.63 38.88 -17.89
C GLU A 372 10.33 37.63 -18.47
N LYS A 373 10.86 36.75 -17.61
CA LYS A 373 11.63 35.56 -17.99
C LYS A 373 10.88 34.24 -17.78
N VAL A 374 9.64 34.27 -17.27
CA VAL A 374 8.85 33.06 -16.97
C VAL A 374 8.72 32.14 -18.18
N ASP A 375 8.30 32.65 -19.34
CA ASP A 375 8.09 31.83 -20.55
C ASP A 375 9.40 31.19 -21.06
N ALA A 376 10.51 31.92 -20.97
CA ALA A 376 11.82 31.42 -21.35
C ALA A 376 12.29 30.32 -20.39
N SER A 377 12.09 30.54 -19.08
CA SER A 377 12.41 29.56 -18.04
C SER A 377 11.57 28.29 -18.16
N VAL A 378 10.27 28.38 -18.44
CA VAL A 378 9.41 27.20 -18.67
C VAL A 378 9.91 26.37 -19.85
N LYS A 379 10.32 27.01 -20.96
CA LYS A 379 10.89 26.29 -22.13
C LYS A 379 12.19 25.58 -21.80
N ILE A 380 13.08 26.23 -21.05
CA ILE A 380 14.36 25.63 -20.61
C ILE A 380 14.10 24.43 -19.69
N LEU A 381 13.28 24.62 -18.66
CA LEU A 381 12.96 23.59 -17.69
C LEU A 381 12.18 22.43 -18.31
N SER A 382 11.31 22.71 -19.29
CA SER A 382 10.60 21.67 -20.02
C SER A 382 11.53 20.83 -20.88
N LYS A 383 12.47 21.48 -21.59
CA LYS A 383 13.50 20.78 -22.37
C LYS A 383 14.42 19.93 -21.48
N ALA A 384 14.68 20.38 -20.26
CA ALA A 384 15.45 19.65 -19.26
C ALA A 384 14.63 18.56 -18.52
N GLY A 385 13.32 18.47 -18.75
CA GLY A 385 12.45 17.43 -18.18
C GLY A 385 11.90 17.73 -16.78
N TYR A 386 12.06 18.96 -16.28
CA TYR A 386 11.63 19.38 -14.95
C TYR A 386 10.17 19.87 -14.89
N VAL A 387 9.59 20.30 -16.02
CA VAL A 387 8.17 20.68 -16.13
C VAL A 387 7.55 20.11 -17.42
N ALA A 388 6.24 19.83 -17.40
CA ALA A 388 5.51 19.54 -18.63
C ALA A 388 5.51 20.81 -19.51
N GLY A 389 5.98 20.69 -20.76
CA GLY A 389 5.96 21.82 -21.68
C GLY A 389 4.53 22.27 -21.95
N GLU A 390 4.35 23.55 -22.30
CA GLU A 390 3.11 24.02 -22.91
C GLU A 390 2.84 23.15 -24.15
N GLY A 391 1.97 22.15 -23.99
CA GLY A 391 1.25 21.60 -25.11
C GLY A 391 0.37 22.70 -25.67
N ASP A 392 0.38 22.86 -26.99
CA ASP A 392 -0.62 23.66 -27.71
C ASP A 392 -2.01 23.39 -27.11
N PRO A 393 -2.82 24.43 -26.86
CA PRO A 393 -4.17 24.23 -26.33
C PRO A 393 -5.00 23.42 -27.32
N CYS A 394 -5.43 22.23 -26.91
CA CYS A 394 -6.54 21.49 -27.48
C CYS A 394 -7.43 20.95 -26.37
#